data_AF-A0A164JTV8-F1
#
_entry.id   AF-A0A164JTV8-F1
#
_cell.length_a   1.000
_cell.length_b   1.000
_cell.length_c   1.000
_cell.angle_alpha   90.00
_cell.angle_beta   90.00
_cell.angle_gamma   90.00
#
_symmetry.space_group_name_H-M   'P 1'
#
loop_
_entity.id
_entity.type
_entity.pdbx_description
1 polymer ?
#
loop_
_entity_poly.entity_id
_entity_poly.type
_entity_poly.pdbx_seq_one_letter_code
_entity_poly.pdbx_strand_id
1 'polypeptide(L)'
;MFRIERQQMHVGNHLRPWLPVLLALTANSAFYDGHDTGYASWRSVLWSRWPSAGPPPFVRSPEHYAQLLAQMKDVGAILDDGMVYWDVRPSVRFPTVEVRVSDVPADTADTVLLAVLVRALVMTALRAIDDDVAPPDTTDHALRWAYWRAGRSGLRSTLVHPLTGRSAPADAVIDSLCSHVADALAASADSAWVQAQVNRLRTRGSGADRQRRARAATGSIAAAVVSLIERP
;
A
#
# COMPACT_ATOMS: atom_id res chain seq x y z
N MET A 1 24.39 3.67 13.11
CA MET A 1 23.75 2.60 12.32
C MET A 1 22.53 2.02 13.06
N PHE A 2 22.71 1.41 14.24
CA PHE A 2 21.63 0.79 15.03
C PHE A 2 20.37 1.64 15.31
N ARG A 3 20.49 2.96 15.54
CA ARG A 3 19.32 3.83 15.81
C ARG A 3 18.41 4.03 14.59
N ILE A 4 19.00 4.13 13.39
CA ILE A 4 18.26 4.34 12.13
C ILE A 4 17.52 3.06 11.76
N GLU A 5 18.17 1.91 11.87
CA GLU A 5 17.56 0.60 11.63
C GLU A 5 16.36 0.36 12.55
N ARG A 6 16.53 0.61 13.86
CA ARG A 6 15.44 0.53 14.85
C ARG A 6 14.25 1.38 14.45
N GLN A 7 14.48 2.65 14.08
CA GLN A 7 13.40 3.56 13.70
C GLN A 7 12.68 3.12 12.42
N GLN A 8 13.42 2.69 11.38
CA GLN A 8 12.84 2.19 10.13
C GLN A 8 11.92 0.98 10.37
N MET A 9 12.32 0.06 11.24
CA MET A 9 11.50 -1.12 11.59
C MET A 9 10.23 -0.73 12.34
N HIS A 10 10.32 0.19 13.31
CA HIS A 10 9.14 0.68 14.03
C HIS A 10 8.18 1.42 13.09
N VAL A 11 8.69 2.31 12.22
CA VAL A 11 7.88 2.95 11.17
C VAL A 11 7.19 1.88 10.31
N GLY A 12 7.93 0.85 9.90
CA GLY A 12 7.38 -0.31 9.20
C GLY A 12 6.17 -0.91 9.92
N ASN A 13 6.28 -1.17 11.22
CA ASN A 13 5.19 -1.71 12.06
C ASN A 13 3.95 -0.81 12.09
N HIS A 14 4.11 0.51 12.21
CA HIS A 14 2.99 1.46 12.18
C HIS A 14 2.31 1.53 10.80
N LEU A 15 3.09 1.35 9.72
CA LEU A 15 2.57 1.40 8.35
C LEU A 15 1.83 0.12 7.95
N ARG A 16 2.16 -1.05 8.53
CA ARG A 16 1.58 -2.37 8.17
C ARG A 16 0.08 -2.33 7.89
N PRO A 17 -0.80 -1.88 8.82
CA PRO A 17 -2.24 -1.94 8.63
C PRO A 17 -2.76 -0.98 7.54
N TRP A 18 -1.97 0.03 7.14
CA TRP A 18 -2.34 1.03 6.13
C TRP A 18 -1.92 0.66 4.71
N LEU A 19 -0.94 -0.25 4.55
CA LEU A 19 -0.47 -0.72 3.23
C LEU A 19 -1.61 -1.23 2.31
N PRO A 20 -2.61 -2.01 2.79
CA PRO A 20 -3.74 -2.42 1.98
C PRO A 20 -4.58 -1.24 1.44
N VAL A 21 -4.68 -0.14 2.18
CA VAL A 21 -5.43 1.04 1.73
C VAL A 21 -4.71 1.71 0.57
N LEU A 22 -3.37 1.83 0.67
CA LEU A 22 -2.54 2.34 -0.43
C LEU A 22 -2.61 1.43 -1.67
N LEU A 23 -2.64 0.11 -1.48
CA LEU A 23 -2.86 -0.85 -2.57
C LEU A 23 -4.21 -0.59 -3.28
N ALA A 24 -5.28 -0.42 -2.50
CA ALA A 24 -6.62 -0.19 -3.05
C ALA A 24 -6.72 1.12 -3.83
N LEU A 25 -6.11 2.20 -3.31
CA LEU A 25 -6.06 3.52 -3.96
C LEU A 25 -5.32 3.49 -5.30
N THR A 26 -4.24 2.71 -5.37
CA THR A 26 -3.32 2.70 -6.52
C THR A 26 -3.62 1.63 -7.55
N ALA A 27 -4.56 0.72 -7.28
CA ALA A 27 -4.87 -0.43 -8.12
C ALA A 27 -5.02 -0.06 -9.61
N ASN A 28 -4.19 -0.66 -10.47
CA ASN A 28 -4.11 -0.32 -11.89
C ASN A 28 -3.72 -1.50 -12.77
N SER A 29 -3.97 -2.73 -12.33
CA SER A 29 -3.60 -3.95 -13.07
C SER A 29 -4.79 -4.91 -13.14
N ALA A 30 -5.93 -4.44 -13.68
CA ALA A 30 -7.15 -5.25 -13.76
C ALA A 30 -7.06 -6.39 -14.78
N PHE A 31 -6.30 -6.17 -15.86
CA PHE A 31 -6.18 -7.10 -16.98
C PHE A 31 -4.81 -7.78 -16.98
N TYR A 32 -4.79 -9.04 -17.38
CA TYR A 32 -3.58 -9.82 -17.63
C TYR A 32 -3.80 -10.72 -18.83
N ASP A 33 -2.85 -10.72 -19.76
CA ASP A 33 -2.94 -11.46 -21.03
C ASP A 33 -4.25 -11.19 -21.80
N GLY A 34 -4.72 -9.93 -21.77
CA GLY A 34 -5.95 -9.50 -22.44
C GLY A 34 -7.26 -9.83 -21.71
N HIS A 35 -7.22 -10.53 -20.58
CA HIS A 35 -8.39 -10.97 -19.82
C HIS A 35 -8.58 -10.16 -18.52
N ASP A 36 -9.83 -9.86 -18.15
CA ASP A 36 -10.11 -9.32 -16.81
C ASP A 36 -9.85 -10.42 -15.78
N THR A 37 -8.96 -10.14 -14.84
CA THR A 37 -8.53 -11.09 -13.81
C THR A 37 -9.55 -11.22 -12.66
N GLY A 38 -10.52 -10.31 -12.62
CA GLY A 38 -11.43 -10.11 -11.49
C GLY A 38 -10.77 -9.44 -10.28
N TYR A 39 -9.47 -9.11 -10.33
CA TYR A 39 -8.75 -8.34 -9.31
C TYR A 39 -8.56 -6.89 -9.77
N ALA A 40 -8.58 -5.92 -8.85
CA ALA A 40 -8.20 -4.55 -9.16
C ALA A 40 -6.68 -4.40 -9.32
N SER A 41 -5.90 -5.14 -8.51
CA SER A 41 -4.45 -5.26 -8.65
C SER A 41 -4.06 -6.72 -8.86
N TRP A 42 -3.92 -7.14 -10.12
CA TRP A 42 -3.34 -8.44 -10.45
C TRP A 42 -1.84 -8.51 -10.13
N ARG A 43 -1.14 -7.37 -10.19
CA ARG A 43 0.27 -7.28 -9.77
C ARG A 43 0.43 -7.78 -8.34
N SER A 44 -0.44 -7.40 -7.41
CA SER A 44 -0.37 -7.89 -6.02
C SER A 44 -0.50 -9.42 -5.92
N VAL A 45 -1.36 -10.03 -6.75
CA VAL A 45 -1.54 -11.49 -6.80
C VAL A 45 -0.29 -12.18 -7.32
N LEU A 46 0.28 -11.71 -8.44
CA LEU A 46 1.51 -12.26 -9.00
C LEU A 46 2.67 -12.10 -8.01
N TRP A 47 2.81 -10.92 -7.40
CA TRP A 47 3.88 -10.60 -6.45
C TRP A 47 3.85 -11.53 -5.24
N SER A 48 2.66 -11.83 -4.70
CA SER A 48 2.50 -12.71 -3.53
C SER A 48 2.96 -14.16 -3.69
N ARG A 49 3.31 -14.59 -4.91
CA ARG A 49 3.84 -15.95 -5.15
C ARG A 49 5.28 -16.12 -4.69
N TRP A 50 6.02 -15.02 -4.50
CA TRP A 50 7.37 -15.05 -3.98
C TRP A 50 7.33 -15.12 -2.45
N PRO A 51 8.06 -16.05 -1.82
CA PRO A 51 7.98 -16.27 -0.37
C PRO A 51 8.45 -15.06 0.45
N SER A 52 9.30 -14.22 -0.12
CA SER A 52 9.82 -13.00 0.50
C SER A 52 9.01 -11.74 0.18
N ALA A 53 7.92 -11.85 -0.60
CA ALA A 53 7.18 -10.72 -1.13
C ALA A 53 5.85 -10.46 -0.40
N GLY A 54 5.44 -9.19 -0.41
CA GLY A 54 4.10 -8.78 0.04
C GLY A 54 4.08 -8.30 1.50
N PRO A 55 3.04 -8.68 2.29
CA PRO A 55 2.85 -8.17 3.64
C PRO A 55 4.08 -8.34 4.54
N PRO A 56 4.61 -7.26 5.15
CA PRO A 56 5.73 -7.34 6.09
C PRO A 56 5.35 -8.07 7.41
N PRO A 57 6.25 -8.87 8.00
CA PRO A 57 6.07 -9.39 9.35
C PRO A 57 6.13 -8.26 10.38
N PHE A 58 5.62 -8.51 11.59
CA PHE A 58 5.86 -7.61 12.72
C PHE A 58 7.29 -7.75 13.24
N VAL A 59 8.02 -6.65 13.38
CA VAL A 59 9.43 -6.68 13.82
C VAL A 59 9.57 -6.10 15.23
N ARG A 60 9.91 -6.93 16.22
CA ARG A 60 10.03 -6.53 17.63
C ARG A 60 11.32 -5.77 17.96
N SER A 61 12.42 -6.13 17.31
CA SER A 61 13.74 -5.55 17.57
C SER A 61 14.69 -5.79 16.39
N PRO A 62 15.85 -5.11 16.34
CA PRO A 62 16.90 -5.41 15.36
C PRO A 62 17.35 -6.88 15.37
N GLU A 63 17.41 -7.50 16.54
CA GLU A 63 17.80 -8.91 16.70
C GLU A 63 16.72 -9.84 16.13
N HIS A 64 15.43 -9.51 16.35
CA HIS A 64 14.33 -10.25 15.73
C HIS A 64 14.38 -10.14 14.20
N TYR A 65 14.68 -8.95 13.66
CA TYR A 65 14.86 -8.75 12.22
C TYR A 65 16.01 -9.59 11.67
N ALA A 66 17.18 -9.56 12.31
CA ALA A 66 18.32 -10.38 11.91
C ALA A 66 18.01 -11.89 11.96
N GLN A 67 17.27 -12.35 12.97
CA GLN A 67 16.80 -13.73 13.06
C GLN A 67 15.85 -14.11 11.93
N LEU A 68 14.89 -13.25 11.57
CA LEU A 68 14.00 -13.46 10.43
C LEU A 68 14.79 -13.59 9.13
N LEU A 69 15.75 -12.69 8.89
CA LEU A 69 16.58 -12.75 7.68
C LEU A 69 17.45 -14.01 7.62
N ALA A 70 18.04 -14.41 8.75
CA ALA A 70 18.82 -15.64 8.83
C ALA A 70 17.95 -16.88 8.53
N GLN A 71 16.75 -16.96 9.09
CA GLN A 71 15.79 -18.04 8.81
C GLN A 71 15.36 -18.04 7.34
N MET A 72 15.06 -16.89 6.76
CA MET A 72 14.68 -16.79 5.34
C MET A 72 15.80 -17.26 4.41
N LYS A 73 17.06 -16.99 4.75
CA LYS A 73 18.23 -17.49 3.99
C LYS A 73 18.39 -18.99 4.13
N ASP A 74 18.29 -19.51 5.36
CA ASP A 74 18.45 -20.93 5.66
C ASP A 74 17.45 -21.81 4.88
N VAL A 75 16.18 -21.39 4.82
CA VAL A 75 15.14 -22.11 4.07
C VAL A 75 15.11 -21.78 2.57
N GLY A 76 16.02 -20.93 2.08
CA GLY A 76 16.11 -20.54 0.67
C GLY A 76 15.00 -19.60 0.18
N ALA A 77 14.27 -18.94 1.08
CA ALA A 77 13.25 -17.94 0.71
C ALA A 77 13.88 -16.65 0.15
N ILE A 78 15.12 -16.34 0.54
CA ILE A 78 15.96 -15.28 -0.04
C ILE A 78 17.40 -15.78 -0.19
N LEU A 79 18.11 -15.29 -1.21
CA LEU A 79 19.55 -15.56 -1.37
C LEU A 79 20.41 -14.49 -0.68
N ASP A 80 19.91 -13.27 -0.60
CA ASP A 80 20.57 -12.12 0.03
C ASP A 80 19.53 -11.13 0.60
N ASP A 81 20.00 -10.11 1.32
CA ASP A 81 19.14 -9.09 1.96
C ASP A 81 18.42 -8.19 0.94
N GLY A 82 18.91 -8.12 -0.30
CA GLY A 82 18.26 -7.42 -1.41
C GLY A 82 16.98 -8.10 -1.88
N MET A 83 16.85 -9.42 -1.66
CA MET A 83 15.67 -10.22 -2.00
C MET A 83 14.54 -10.16 -0.97
N VAL A 84 14.65 -9.33 0.08
CA VAL A 84 13.57 -9.05 1.03
C VAL A 84 12.50 -8.19 0.35
N TYR A 85 11.51 -8.80 -0.29
CA TYR A 85 10.52 -8.11 -1.12
C TYR A 85 9.25 -7.66 -0.38
N TRP A 86 9.37 -7.42 0.93
CA TRP A 86 8.29 -6.88 1.73
C TRP A 86 7.88 -5.49 1.24
N ASP A 87 6.58 -5.23 1.32
CA ASP A 87 5.97 -4.00 0.80
C ASP A 87 6.30 -2.75 1.63
N VAL A 88 6.82 -2.94 2.84
CA VAL A 88 7.58 -1.91 3.56
C VAL A 88 8.84 -2.55 4.13
N ARG A 89 10.00 -1.92 3.94
CA ARG A 89 11.28 -2.42 4.44
C ARG A 89 12.29 -1.30 4.66
N PRO A 90 13.26 -1.48 5.57
CA PRO A 90 14.48 -0.67 5.55
C PRO A 90 15.19 -0.78 4.20
N SER A 91 15.71 0.34 3.68
CA SER A 91 16.56 0.28 2.49
C SER A 91 17.96 -0.26 2.85
N VAL A 92 18.49 -1.17 2.02
CA VAL A 92 19.85 -1.70 2.19
C VAL A 92 20.91 -0.64 1.87
N ARG A 93 20.58 0.34 1.01
CA ARG A 93 21.55 1.33 0.49
C ARG A 93 21.41 2.71 1.12
N PHE A 94 20.20 3.10 1.50
CA PHE A 94 19.90 4.45 1.96
C PHE A 94 19.32 4.45 3.38
N PRO A 95 19.46 5.53 4.15
CA PRO A 95 18.83 5.66 5.46
C PRO A 95 17.33 5.97 5.34
N THR A 96 16.59 5.16 4.58
CA THR A 96 15.18 5.36 4.25
C THR A 96 14.35 4.12 4.53
N VAL A 97 13.03 4.29 4.66
CA VAL A 97 12.07 3.21 4.58
C VAL A 97 11.48 3.19 3.17
N GLU A 98 11.48 2.03 2.52
CA GLU A 98 10.93 1.84 1.17
C GLU A 98 9.50 1.33 1.27
N VAL A 99 8.52 2.06 0.74
CA VAL A 99 7.13 1.60 0.59
C VAL A 99 6.89 1.19 -0.86
N ARG A 100 6.54 -0.08 -1.07
CA ARG A 100 6.55 -0.77 -2.38
C ARG A 100 5.22 -1.48 -2.69
N VAL A 101 4.18 -1.19 -1.92
CA VAL A 101 2.88 -1.87 -1.99
C VAL A 101 2.10 -1.58 -3.27
N SER A 102 2.33 -0.44 -3.93
CA SER A 102 1.44 0.12 -4.94
C SER A 102 1.60 -0.49 -6.34
N ASP A 103 0.52 -0.48 -7.12
CA ASP A 103 0.65 -0.50 -8.59
C ASP A 103 1.17 0.87 -9.06
N VAL A 104 1.58 0.98 -10.32
CA VAL A 104 1.85 2.28 -10.94
C VAL A 104 0.52 2.98 -11.21
N PRO A 105 0.22 4.14 -10.60
CA PRO A 105 -1.04 4.82 -10.84
C PRO A 105 -1.19 5.31 -12.29
N ALA A 106 -2.42 5.40 -12.77
CA ALA A 106 -2.72 5.85 -14.14
C ALA A 106 -2.48 7.35 -14.36
N ASP A 107 -2.50 8.15 -13.29
CA ASP A 107 -2.31 9.61 -13.33
C ASP A 107 -1.11 10.02 -12.47
N THR A 108 -0.38 11.03 -12.93
CA THR A 108 0.63 11.75 -12.16
C THR A 108 0.10 12.31 -10.84
N ALA A 109 -1.13 12.84 -10.81
CA ALA A 109 -1.76 13.35 -9.59
C ALA A 109 -2.00 12.23 -8.56
N ASP A 110 -2.37 11.02 -9.00
CA ASP A 110 -2.51 9.85 -8.12
C ASP A 110 -1.15 9.37 -7.60
N THR A 111 -0.10 9.49 -8.42
CA THR A 111 1.28 9.19 -8.02
C THR A 111 1.76 10.17 -6.94
N VAL A 112 1.47 11.47 -7.11
CA VAL A 112 1.77 12.48 -6.08
C VAL A 112 0.93 12.23 -4.83
N LEU A 113 -0.34 11.84 -4.97
CA LEU A 113 -1.21 11.53 -3.84
C LEU A 113 -0.65 10.38 -3.02
N LEU A 114 -0.22 9.29 -3.68
CA LEU A 114 0.46 8.19 -3.03
C LEU A 114 1.69 8.67 -2.25
N ALA A 115 2.54 9.48 -2.86
CA ALA A 115 3.76 9.99 -2.22
C ALA A 115 3.45 10.86 -0.99
N VAL A 116 2.44 11.74 -1.09
CA VAL A 116 1.98 12.60 0.02
C VAL A 116 1.41 11.75 1.16
N LEU A 117 0.55 10.78 0.87
CA LEU A 117 -0.02 9.88 1.88
C LEU A 117 1.04 9.01 2.56
N VAL A 118 2.01 8.48 1.80
CA VAL A 118 3.14 7.73 2.37
C VAL A 118 3.96 8.62 3.29
N ARG A 119 4.30 9.84 2.87
CA ARG A 119 5.04 10.78 3.71
C ARG A 119 4.26 11.12 4.97
N ALA A 120 2.96 11.38 4.85
CA ALA A 120 2.10 11.71 5.99
C ALA A 120 1.99 10.52 6.98
N LEU A 121 1.85 9.29 6.48
CA LEU A 121 1.90 8.07 7.30
C LEU A 121 3.22 7.92 8.05
N VAL A 122 4.35 8.16 7.38
CA VAL A 122 5.68 8.10 8.03
C VAL A 122 5.81 9.20 9.10
N MET A 123 5.36 10.43 8.83
CA MET A 123 5.38 11.51 9.81
C MET A 123 4.50 11.19 11.03
N THR A 124 3.30 10.65 10.83
CA THR A 124 2.43 10.19 11.92
C THR A 124 3.08 9.06 12.71
N ALA A 125 3.69 8.08 12.04
CA ALA A 125 4.40 6.98 12.70
C ALA A 125 5.59 7.49 13.53
N LEU A 126 6.37 8.44 13.02
CA LEU A 126 7.49 9.02 13.76
C LEU A 126 7.03 9.73 15.03
N ARG A 127 5.96 10.52 14.97
CA ARG A 127 5.37 11.16 16.17
C ARG A 127 4.90 10.11 17.17
N ALA A 128 4.18 9.09 16.71
CA ALA A 128 3.74 7.99 17.58
C ALA A 128 4.92 7.30 18.27
N ILE A 129 6.04 7.08 17.57
CA ILE A 129 7.27 6.51 18.15
C ILE A 129 7.89 7.45 19.18
N ASP A 130 7.96 8.75 18.90
CA ASP A 130 8.50 9.74 19.84
C ASP A 130 7.64 9.84 21.11
N ASP A 131 6.32 9.60 20.99
CA ASP A 131 5.34 9.59 22.08
C ASP A 131 5.17 8.21 22.76
N ASP A 132 6.00 7.21 22.42
CA ASP A 132 5.94 5.82 22.92
C ASP A 132 4.58 5.12 22.70
N VAL A 133 3.85 5.52 21.66
CA VAL A 133 2.58 4.91 21.24
C VAL A 133 2.87 3.64 20.44
N ALA A 134 2.35 2.51 20.92
CA ALA A 134 2.49 1.23 20.22
C ALA A 134 1.80 1.23 18.84
N PRO A 135 2.36 0.51 17.84
CA PRO A 135 1.68 0.31 16.56
C PRO A 135 0.38 -0.49 16.73
N PRO A 136 -0.59 -0.35 15.81
CA PRO A 136 -1.83 -1.14 15.86
C PRO A 136 -1.55 -2.64 15.90
N ASP A 137 -2.27 -3.36 16.76
CA ASP A 137 -2.16 -4.82 16.88
C ASP A 137 -2.84 -5.50 15.68
N THR A 138 -2.07 -5.66 14.60
CA THR A 138 -2.50 -6.34 13.38
C THR A 138 -1.72 -7.63 13.22
N THR A 139 -2.44 -8.75 13.36
CA THR A 139 -1.88 -10.08 13.13
C THR A 139 -1.52 -10.28 11.66
N ASP A 140 -0.56 -11.15 11.38
CA ASP A 140 -0.09 -11.42 10.01
C ASP A 140 -1.19 -11.97 9.11
N HIS A 141 -2.11 -12.77 9.66
CA HIS A 141 -3.26 -13.30 8.91
C HIS A 141 -4.30 -12.21 8.62
N ALA A 142 -4.58 -11.32 9.57
CA ALA A 142 -5.48 -10.18 9.34
C ALA A 142 -4.92 -9.24 8.27
N LEU A 143 -3.60 -9.00 8.31
CA LEU A 143 -2.92 -8.21 7.28
C LEU A 143 -3.05 -8.86 5.89
N ARG A 144 -2.83 -10.18 5.79
CA ARG A 144 -3.01 -10.93 4.54
C ARG A 144 -4.44 -10.84 3.99
N TRP A 145 -5.46 -10.91 4.86
CA TRP A 145 -6.86 -10.74 4.44
C TRP A 145 -7.14 -9.33 3.92
N ALA A 146 -6.60 -8.31 4.59
CA ALA A 146 -6.74 -6.91 4.16
C ALA A 146 -6.10 -6.69 2.78
N TYR A 147 -4.90 -7.24 2.56
CA TYR A 147 -4.22 -7.24 1.27
C TYR A 147 -5.03 -7.92 0.17
N TRP A 148 -5.53 -9.13 0.44
CA TRP A 148 -6.37 -9.84 -0.52
C TRP A 148 -7.62 -9.01 -0.87
N ARG A 149 -8.29 -8.44 0.13
CA ARG A 149 -9.50 -7.64 -0.09
C ARG A 149 -9.22 -6.38 -0.92
N ALA A 150 -8.14 -5.67 -0.59
CA ALA A 150 -7.69 -4.49 -1.32
C ALA A 150 -7.32 -4.82 -2.78
N GLY A 151 -6.51 -5.85 -2.99
CA GLY A 151 -6.12 -6.28 -4.34
C GLY A 151 -7.30 -6.79 -5.16
N ARG A 152 -8.28 -7.46 -4.53
CA ARG A 152 -9.47 -8.00 -5.20
C ARG A 152 -10.42 -6.90 -5.64
N SER A 153 -10.80 -6.02 -4.71
CA SER A 153 -11.92 -5.10 -4.92
C SER A 153 -11.50 -3.67 -5.25
N GLY A 154 -10.26 -3.27 -4.96
CA GLY A 154 -9.83 -1.88 -5.04
C GLY A 154 -10.81 -0.99 -4.26
N LEU A 155 -11.23 0.11 -4.87
CA LEU A 155 -12.18 1.06 -4.28
C LEU A 155 -13.66 0.70 -4.51
N ARG A 156 -13.98 -0.39 -5.22
CA ARG A 156 -15.35 -0.69 -5.67
C ARG A 156 -16.28 -1.30 -4.62
N SER A 157 -15.76 -1.66 -3.45
CA SER A 157 -16.52 -2.42 -2.46
C SER A 157 -16.04 -2.08 -1.05
N THR A 158 -15.99 -3.07 -0.17
CA THR A 158 -15.47 -2.91 1.18
C THR A 158 -13.97 -3.19 1.25
N LEU A 159 -13.30 -2.50 2.16
CA LEU A 159 -11.93 -2.78 2.59
C LEU A 159 -11.96 -3.32 4.03
N VAL A 160 -10.82 -3.84 4.50
CA VAL A 160 -10.63 -4.14 5.92
C VAL A 160 -10.15 -2.86 6.60
N HIS A 161 -10.88 -2.40 7.61
CA HIS A 161 -10.57 -1.18 8.33
C HIS A 161 -9.30 -1.37 9.17
N PRO A 162 -8.23 -0.56 8.95
CA PRO A 162 -6.90 -0.74 9.55
C PRO A 162 -6.89 -0.83 11.08
N LEU A 163 -7.78 -0.10 11.77
CA LEU A 163 -7.81 -0.05 13.23
C LEU A 163 -8.76 -1.06 13.89
N THR A 164 -9.71 -1.63 13.15
CA THR A 164 -10.74 -2.53 13.75
C THR A 164 -10.65 -3.95 13.21
N GLY A 165 -9.94 -4.16 12.10
CA GLY A 165 -9.88 -5.46 11.41
C GLY A 165 -11.21 -5.90 10.80
N ARG A 166 -12.23 -5.03 10.75
CA ARG A 166 -13.56 -5.34 10.24
C ARG A 166 -13.75 -4.81 8.81
N SER A 167 -14.64 -5.46 8.06
CA SER A 167 -15.06 -4.96 6.75
C SER A 167 -15.79 -3.62 6.90
N ALA A 168 -15.41 -2.62 6.11
CA ALA A 168 -16.05 -1.31 6.04
C ALA A 168 -16.07 -0.78 4.59
N PRO A 169 -17.02 0.10 4.21
CA PRO A 169 -17.00 0.73 2.88
C PRO A 169 -15.66 1.38 2.57
N ALA A 170 -15.18 1.27 1.32
CA ALA A 170 -13.88 1.83 0.94
C ALA A 170 -13.75 3.32 1.28
N ASP A 171 -14.82 4.10 1.09
CA ASP A 171 -14.84 5.52 1.43
C ASP A 171 -14.60 5.80 2.90
N ALA A 172 -15.24 5.04 3.80
CA ALA A 172 -15.06 5.18 5.24
C ALA A 172 -13.63 4.81 5.68
N VAL A 173 -13.03 3.82 5.02
CA VAL A 173 -11.62 3.43 5.27
C VAL A 173 -10.66 4.51 4.77
N ILE A 174 -10.95 5.15 3.63
CA ILE A 174 -10.16 6.29 3.13
C ILE A 174 -10.30 7.49 4.07
N ASP A 175 -11.50 7.80 4.56
CA ASP A 175 -11.70 8.88 5.52
C ASP A 175 -10.88 8.61 6.79
N SER A 176 -10.85 7.37 7.25
CA SER A 176 -10.07 6.97 8.42
C SER A 176 -8.56 7.08 8.18
N LEU A 177 -8.06 6.82 6.97
CA LEU A 177 -6.68 7.11 6.59
C LEU A 177 -6.41 8.61 6.66
N CYS A 178 -7.24 9.44 6.03
CA CYS A 178 -7.09 10.90 6.05
C CYS A 178 -7.13 11.47 7.47
N SER A 179 -8.04 10.97 8.32
CA SER A 179 -8.10 11.35 9.74
C SER A 179 -6.85 10.92 10.50
N HIS A 180 -6.34 9.71 10.26
CA HIS A 180 -5.13 9.21 10.93
C HIS A 180 -3.89 10.06 10.60
N VAL A 181 -3.80 10.60 9.38
CA VAL A 181 -2.66 11.43 8.95
C VAL A 181 -2.93 12.93 8.98
N ALA A 182 -4.05 13.38 9.57
CA ALA A 182 -4.52 14.76 9.48
C ALA A 182 -3.48 15.78 9.96
N ASP A 183 -2.85 15.54 11.12
CA ASP A 183 -1.86 16.46 11.68
C ASP A 183 -0.56 16.54 10.84
N ALA A 184 -0.20 15.45 10.14
CA ALA A 184 0.94 15.44 9.24
C ALA A 184 0.65 16.19 7.94
N LEU A 185 -0.57 16.04 7.41
CA LEU A 185 -1.05 16.81 6.25
C LEU A 185 -1.16 18.30 6.56
N ALA A 186 -1.65 18.66 7.75
CA ALA A 186 -1.74 20.04 8.21
C ALA A 186 -0.35 20.68 8.35
N ALA A 187 0.60 19.98 8.98
CA ALA A 187 1.98 20.45 9.13
C ALA A 187 2.71 20.66 7.79
N SER A 188 2.24 20.00 6.73
CA SER A 188 2.83 20.07 5.38
C SER A 188 2.02 20.95 4.42
N ALA A 189 0.92 21.56 4.89
CA ALA A 189 -0.03 22.32 4.08
C ALA A 189 -0.68 21.54 2.91
N ASP A 190 -0.80 20.22 3.02
CA ASP A 190 -1.33 19.35 1.96
C ASP A 190 -2.82 19.00 2.10
N SER A 191 -3.45 19.30 3.25
CA SER A 191 -4.79 18.80 3.59
C SER A 191 -5.84 19.09 2.52
N ALA A 192 -5.90 20.32 2.02
CA ALA A 192 -6.87 20.72 1.01
C ALA A 192 -6.64 20.00 -0.33
N TRP A 193 -5.38 19.84 -0.73
CA TRP A 193 -5.02 19.17 -1.97
C TRP A 193 -5.31 17.67 -1.91
N VAL A 194 -4.95 17.01 -0.81
CA VAL A 194 -5.25 15.58 -0.58
C VAL A 194 -6.75 15.34 -0.59
N GLN A 195 -7.54 16.17 0.10
CA GLN A 195 -9.00 16.03 0.10
C GLN A 195 -9.57 16.16 -1.32
N ALA A 196 -9.07 17.10 -2.13
CA ALA A 196 -9.49 17.27 -3.51
C ALA A 196 -9.13 16.04 -4.37
N GLN A 197 -7.93 15.46 -4.22
CA GLN A 197 -7.55 14.26 -4.98
C GLN A 197 -8.33 13.02 -4.53
N VAL A 198 -8.56 12.84 -3.24
CA VAL A 198 -9.41 11.76 -2.72
C VAL A 198 -10.83 11.87 -3.30
N ASN A 199 -11.42 13.07 -3.30
CA ASN A 199 -12.75 13.28 -3.89
C ASN A 199 -12.76 12.95 -5.40
N ARG A 200 -11.70 13.29 -6.14
CA ARG A 200 -11.57 12.89 -7.55
C ARG A 200 -11.54 11.37 -7.70
N LEU A 201 -10.75 10.67 -6.89
CA LEU A 201 -10.70 9.20 -6.89
C LEU A 201 -12.05 8.57 -6.55
N ARG A 202 -12.85 9.17 -5.66
CA ARG A 202 -14.22 8.70 -5.38
C ARG A 202 -15.12 8.78 -6.60
N THR A 203 -15.04 9.88 -7.35
CA THR A 203 -15.88 10.08 -8.54
C THR A 203 -15.45 9.18 -9.71
N ARG A 204 -14.15 9.07 -9.97
CA ARG A 204 -13.65 8.37 -11.17
C ARG A 204 -13.12 6.96 -10.91
N GLY A 205 -12.94 6.55 -9.67
CA GLY A 205 -12.27 5.31 -9.31
C GLY A 205 -10.76 5.30 -9.63
N SER A 206 -10.16 4.15 -9.38
CA SER A 206 -8.75 3.84 -9.63
C SER A 206 -8.45 3.65 -11.14
N GLY A 207 -7.18 3.45 -11.47
CA GLY A 207 -6.78 3.12 -12.84
C GLY A 207 -7.38 1.78 -13.33
N ALA A 208 -7.56 0.81 -12.43
CA ALA A 208 -8.26 -0.43 -12.71
C ALA A 208 -9.73 -0.19 -13.11
N ASP A 209 -10.40 0.76 -12.46
CA ASP A 209 -11.78 1.13 -12.78
C ASP A 209 -11.88 1.81 -14.14
N ARG A 210 -10.89 2.66 -14.45
CA ARG A 210 -10.79 3.33 -15.76
C ARG A 210 -10.66 2.33 -16.90
N GLN A 211 -9.72 1.38 -16.77
CA GLN A 211 -9.52 0.31 -17.76
C GLN A 211 -10.79 -0.50 -17.99
N ARG A 212 -11.49 -0.88 -16.92
CA ARG A 212 -12.73 -1.66 -17.00
C ARG A 212 -13.86 -0.89 -17.68
N ARG A 213 -14.04 0.40 -17.37
CA ARG A 213 -15.05 1.23 -18.04
C ARG A 213 -14.78 1.32 -19.55
N ALA A 214 -13.53 1.55 -19.95
CA ALA A 214 -13.16 1.61 -21.36
C ALA A 214 -13.36 0.26 -22.08
N ARG A 215 -12.99 -0.85 -21.44
CA ARG A 215 -13.25 -2.21 -21.98
C ARG A 215 -14.75 -2.50 -22.10
N ALA A 216 -15.55 -2.12 -21.11
CA ALA A 216 -16.99 -2.34 -21.12
C ALA A 216 -17.70 -1.52 -22.21
N ALA A 217 -17.25 -0.29 -22.46
CA ALA A 217 -17.85 0.59 -23.48
C ALA A 217 -17.55 0.15 -24.92
N THR A 218 -16.41 -0.51 -25.17
CA THR A 218 -15.91 -0.78 -26.53
C THR A 218 -15.77 -2.27 -26.86
N GLY A 219 -15.76 -3.15 -25.85
CA GLY A 219 -15.40 -4.56 -26.00
C GLY A 219 -13.90 -4.80 -26.30
N SER A 220 -13.07 -3.75 -26.36
CA SER A 220 -11.67 -3.85 -26.81
C SER A 220 -10.66 -3.66 -25.68
N ILE A 221 -9.58 -4.46 -25.70
CA ILE A 221 -8.48 -4.35 -24.72
C ILE A 221 -7.60 -3.17 -25.07
N ALA A 222 -7.48 -2.87 -26.37
CA ALA A 222 -6.78 -1.68 -26.85
C ALA A 222 -7.41 -0.41 -26.25
N ALA A 223 -8.74 -0.35 -26.13
CA ALA A 223 -9.41 0.79 -25.49
C ALA A 223 -9.05 0.92 -24.00
N ALA A 224 -8.88 -0.20 -23.28
CA ALA A 224 -8.41 -0.15 -21.89
C ALA A 224 -6.99 0.43 -21.80
N VAL A 225 -6.09 0.06 -22.72
CA VAL A 225 -4.72 0.61 -22.78
C VAL A 225 -4.74 2.10 -23.16
N VAL A 226 -5.46 2.47 -24.21
CA VAL A 226 -5.60 3.87 -24.66
C VAL A 226 -6.17 4.75 -23.55
N SER A 227 -7.12 4.21 -22.78
CA SER A 227 -7.67 4.92 -21.62
C SER A 227 -6.62 5.26 -20.56
N LEU A 228 -5.43 4.65 -20.53
CA LEU A 228 -4.36 5.02 -19.59
C LEU A 228 -3.43 6.11 -20.14
N ILE A 229 -3.52 6.42 -21.44
CA ILE A 229 -2.67 7.40 -22.12
C ILE A 229 -3.38 8.75 -22.21
N GLU A 230 -4.66 8.71 -22.58
CA GLU A 230 -5.48 9.91 -22.70
C GLU A 230 -5.69 10.52 -21.31
N ARG A 231 -5.54 11.83 -21.16
CA ARG A 231 -5.88 12.52 -19.90
C ARG A 231 -7.36 12.93 -19.95
N PRO A 232 -8.14 12.68 -18.89
CA PRO A 232 -9.50 13.22 -18.80
C PRO A 232 -9.50 14.74 -18.69
#